data_AF-A0A523JV36-F1
#
_entry.id   AF-A0A523JV36-F1
#
_cell.length_a   1.000
_cell.length_b   1.000
_cell.length_c   1.000
_cell.angle_alpha   90.00
_cell.angle_beta   90.00
_cell.angle_gamma   90.00
#
_symmetry.space_group_name_H-M   'P 1'
#
loop_
_entity.id
_entity.type
_entity.pdbx_description
1 polymer ?
#
loop_
_entity_poly.entity_id
_entity_poly.type
_entity_poly.pdbx_seq_one_letter_code
_entity_poly.pdbx_strand_id
1 'polypeptide(L)'
;LYLLSLNLVSPGTAQVVIQLAPIMLMAGGLLLFGERFKRRQWAGVLVLTIGLGLFFNHRLVEIFTSLGTYTSGVIMVVVASASWAAYALAQKQLLQHLKSNQIMFLLYCASMLLFWPWARPSAIFELNSFALGLLLLACVNTLVAYGAFAEALNHWQASRVSAILAITPLLTLSFVEIYSRSFPDQLAGENLGALALTGAVLVVGGSIVTAMGGRQDNTKKMERQQTNKVS
;
A
#
# COMPACT_ATOMS: atom_id res chain seq x y z
N LEU A 1 6.94 -4.34 -13.86
CA LEU A 1 7.35 -2.92 -13.82
C LEU A 1 8.10 -2.57 -12.54
N TYR A 2 7.49 -2.70 -11.36
CA TYR A 2 8.17 -2.42 -10.08
C TYR A 2 9.51 -3.17 -9.93
N LEU A 3 9.52 -4.50 -10.11
CA LEU A 3 10.76 -5.29 -10.04
C LEU A 3 11.83 -4.85 -11.05
N LEU A 4 11.42 -4.42 -12.25
CA LEU A 4 12.36 -3.94 -13.26
C LEU A 4 12.96 -2.59 -12.86
N SER A 5 12.15 -1.72 -12.24
CA SER A 5 12.61 -0.40 -11.79
C SER A 5 13.66 -0.46 -10.69
N LEU A 6 13.71 -1.55 -9.89
CA LEU A 6 14.73 -1.73 -8.85
C LEU A 6 16.16 -1.87 -9.41
N ASN A 7 16.31 -2.13 -10.72
CA ASN A 7 17.62 -2.07 -11.38
C ASN A 7 18.05 -0.64 -11.76
N LEU A 8 17.14 0.34 -11.64
CA LEU A 8 17.32 1.72 -12.09
C LEU A 8 17.21 2.74 -10.94
N VAL A 9 16.45 2.42 -9.89
CA VAL A 9 16.25 3.27 -8.71
C VAL A 9 16.52 2.49 -7.43
N SER A 10 16.90 3.20 -6.37
CA SER A 10 17.09 2.60 -5.05
C SER A 10 15.75 2.05 -4.49
N PRO A 11 15.79 1.03 -3.62
CA PRO A 11 14.59 0.53 -2.94
C PRO A 11 13.84 1.63 -2.18
N GLY A 12 14.58 2.56 -1.55
CA GLY A 12 14.00 3.72 -0.86
C GLY A 12 13.20 4.61 -1.80
N THR A 13 13.76 4.97 -2.95
CA THR A 13 13.04 5.74 -4.00
C THR A 13 11.81 5.00 -4.49
N ALA A 14 11.93 3.71 -4.81
CA ALA A 14 10.81 2.91 -5.28
C ALA A 14 9.68 2.86 -4.24
N GLN A 15 10.02 2.78 -2.95
CA GLN A 15 9.07 2.80 -1.84
C GLN A 15 8.38 4.15 -1.65
N VAL A 16 9.06 5.26 -1.93
CA VAL A 16 8.42 6.60 -1.93
C VAL A 16 7.41 6.70 -3.05
N VAL A 17 7.83 6.37 -4.27
CA VAL A 17 7.03 6.58 -5.48
C VAL A 17 5.83 5.62 -5.53
N ILE A 18 5.95 4.38 -5.02
CA ILE A 18 4.83 3.43 -5.00
C ILE A 18 3.68 3.88 -4.10
N GLN A 19 3.88 4.83 -3.18
CA GLN A 19 2.80 5.41 -2.38
C GLN A 19 1.80 6.24 -3.20
N LEU A 20 2.10 6.51 -4.46
CA LEU A 20 1.09 6.99 -5.41
C LEU A 20 -0.04 5.96 -5.59
N ALA A 21 0.23 4.66 -5.41
CA ALA A 21 -0.75 3.59 -5.59
C ALA A 21 -1.97 3.72 -4.63
N PRO A 22 -1.79 3.83 -3.29
CA PRO A 22 -2.92 4.10 -2.40
C PRO A 22 -3.59 5.44 -2.70
N ILE A 23 -2.86 6.50 -3.04
CA ILE A 23 -3.45 7.80 -3.39
C ILE A 23 -4.37 7.67 -4.63
N MET A 24 -3.91 6.98 -5.67
CA MET A 24 -4.70 6.69 -6.87
C MET A 24 -5.90 5.80 -6.57
N LEU A 25 -5.75 4.79 -5.70
CA LEU A 25 -6.88 3.97 -5.24
C LEU A 25 -7.92 4.80 -4.49
N MET A 26 -7.49 5.75 -3.66
CA MET A 26 -8.38 6.68 -2.96
C MET A 26 -9.13 7.58 -3.94
N ALA A 27 -8.43 8.16 -4.91
CA ALA A 27 -9.01 8.98 -5.96
C ALA A 27 -10.01 8.19 -6.83
N GLY A 28 -9.64 6.98 -7.26
CA GLY A 28 -10.55 6.08 -7.97
C GLY A 28 -11.76 5.67 -7.11
N GLY A 29 -11.57 5.54 -5.79
CA GLY A 29 -12.63 5.40 -4.80
C GLY A 29 -13.71 6.48 -4.91
N LEU A 30 -13.27 7.73 -4.93
CA LEU A 30 -14.14 8.91 -5.04
C LEU A 30 -14.79 9.01 -6.42
N LEU A 31 -14.03 8.79 -7.50
CA LEU A 31 -14.47 9.02 -8.88
C LEU A 31 -15.35 7.90 -9.44
N LEU A 32 -14.97 6.63 -9.25
CA LEU A 32 -15.66 5.48 -9.85
C LEU A 32 -16.81 4.96 -8.99
N PHE A 33 -16.66 4.99 -7.66
CA PHE A 33 -17.67 4.48 -6.73
C PHE A 33 -18.50 5.58 -6.06
N GLY A 34 -18.23 6.85 -6.39
CA GLY A 34 -18.94 7.99 -5.82
C GLY A 34 -18.79 8.11 -4.30
N GLU A 35 -17.69 7.59 -3.73
CA GLU A 35 -17.43 7.71 -2.29
C GLU A 35 -17.36 9.21 -1.93
N ARG A 36 -18.07 9.63 -0.87
CA ARG A 36 -18.12 11.04 -0.46
C ARG A 36 -17.30 11.25 0.80
N PHE A 37 -16.35 12.18 0.74
CA PHE A 37 -15.57 12.57 1.90
C PHE A 37 -16.24 13.68 2.70
N LYS A 38 -16.25 13.52 4.02
CA LYS A 38 -16.58 14.60 4.95
C LYS A 38 -15.37 15.52 5.10
N ARG A 39 -15.60 16.77 5.52
CA ARG A 39 -14.54 17.77 5.77
C ARG A 39 -13.38 17.23 6.64
N ARG A 40 -13.69 16.40 7.65
CA ARG A 40 -12.68 15.77 8.51
C ARG A 40 -11.81 14.74 7.77
N GLN A 41 -12.36 14.00 6.81
CA GLN A 41 -11.59 13.05 6.00
C GLN A 41 -10.67 13.79 5.04
N TRP A 42 -11.14 14.88 4.42
CA TRP A 42 -10.27 15.75 3.62
C TRP A 42 -9.11 16.32 4.43
N ALA A 43 -9.36 16.76 5.68
CA ALA A 43 -8.30 17.17 6.59
C ALA A 43 -7.33 16.01 6.89
N GLY A 44 -7.84 14.81 7.15
CA GLY A 44 -7.02 13.61 7.35
C GLY A 44 -6.14 13.27 6.13
N VAL A 45 -6.69 13.36 4.92
CA VAL A 45 -5.95 13.13 3.66
C VAL A 45 -4.88 14.19 3.46
N LEU A 46 -5.18 15.46 3.72
CA LEU A 46 -4.18 16.53 3.64
C LEU A 46 -3.02 16.29 4.62
N VAL A 47 -3.35 15.97 5.88
CA VAL A 47 -2.34 15.65 6.92
C VAL A 47 -1.51 14.43 6.53
N LEU A 48 -2.15 13.39 5.97
CA LEU A 48 -1.49 12.18 5.48
C LEU A 48 -0.53 12.52 4.35
N THR A 49 -0.97 13.27 3.33
CA THR A 49 -0.14 13.63 2.17
C THR A 49 1.06 14.51 2.58
N ILE A 50 0.84 15.47 3.49
CA ILE A 50 1.94 16.29 4.04
C ILE A 50 2.91 15.43 4.82
N GLY A 51 2.40 14.56 5.71
CA GLY A 51 3.22 13.64 6.49
C GLY A 51 4.07 12.73 5.59
N LEU A 52 3.49 12.25 4.50
CA LEU A 52 4.19 11.40 3.53
C LEU A 52 5.32 12.16 2.83
N GLY A 53 5.07 13.42 2.43
CA GLY A 53 6.09 14.28 1.84
C GLY A 53 7.24 14.60 2.80
N LEU A 54 6.92 14.87 4.07
CA LEU A 54 7.92 15.12 5.11
C LEU A 54 8.72 13.86 5.45
N PHE A 55 8.03 12.71 5.53
CA PHE A 55 8.66 11.43 5.82
C PHE A 55 9.73 11.07 4.79
N PHE A 56 9.44 11.34 3.52
CA PHE A 56 10.32 11.02 2.41
C PHE A 56 11.18 12.21 1.92
N ASN A 57 11.32 13.28 2.70
CA ASN A 57 11.94 14.53 2.26
C ASN A 57 13.31 14.35 1.58
N HIS A 58 14.17 13.50 2.12
CA HIS A 58 15.52 13.28 1.63
C HIS A 58 15.52 12.58 0.26
N ARG A 59 14.63 11.58 0.11
CA ARG A 59 14.42 10.86 -1.15
C ARG A 59 13.74 11.73 -2.19
N LEU A 60 12.87 12.67 -1.79
CA LEU A 60 12.25 13.61 -2.72
C LEU A 60 13.29 14.50 -3.40
N VAL A 61 14.27 15.02 -2.66
CA VAL A 61 15.35 15.82 -3.24
C VAL A 61 16.13 14.99 -4.27
N GLU A 62 16.53 13.78 -3.91
CA GLU A 62 17.22 12.83 -4.80
C GLU A 62 16.40 12.56 -6.09
N ILE A 63 15.08 12.49 -5.98
CA ILE A 63 14.18 12.32 -7.12
C ILE A 63 14.17 13.52 -8.07
N PHE A 64 14.19 14.74 -7.53
CA PHE A 64 14.09 15.96 -8.35
C PHE A 64 15.45 16.43 -8.92
N THR A 65 16.57 15.99 -8.35
CA THR A 65 17.90 16.41 -8.81
C THR A 65 18.55 15.48 -9.84
N SER A 66 18.11 14.21 -9.92
CA SER A 66 18.75 13.19 -10.77
C SER A 66 18.02 13.02 -12.10
N LEU A 67 18.60 13.55 -13.19
CA LEU A 67 18.09 13.40 -14.55
C LEU A 67 18.80 12.24 -15.28
N GLY A 68 18.04 11.37 -15.96
CA GLY A 68 18.59 10.30 -16.81
C GLY A 68 17.92 8.93 -16.62
N THR A 69 18.72 7.85 -16.57
CA THR A 69 18.27 6.46 -16.28
C THR A 69 17.49 6.33 -14.97
N TYR A 70 17.76 7.21 -14.02
CA TYR A 70 16.99 7.30 -12.78
C TYR A 70 15.53 7.72 -13.04
N THR A 71 15.31 8.71 -13.92
CA THR A 71 13.97 9.21 -14.28
C THR A 71 13.12 8.14 -14.93
N SER A 72 13.70 7.29 -15.80
CA SER A 72 12.97 6.18 -16.41
C SER A 72 12.56 5.12 -15.38
N GLY A 73 13.41 4.85 -14.39
CA GLY A 73 13.07 4.00 -13.25
C GLY A 73 11.91 4.56 -12.42
N VAL A 74 11.92 5.87 -12.11
CA VAL A 74 10.80 6.54 -11.42
C VAL A 74 9.50 6.42 -12.23
N ILE A 75 9.54 6.69 -13.54
CA ILE A 75 8.36 6.54 -14.41
C ILE A 75 7.83 5.10 -14.38
N MET A 76 8.71 4.09 -14.40
CA MET A 76 8.28 2.68 -14.27
C MET A 76 7.54 2.43 -12.96
N VAL A 77 7.98 3.02 -11.83
CA VAL A 77 7.27 2.89 -10.55
C VAL A 77 5.93 3.61 -10.58
N VAL A 78 5.85 4.79 -11.19
CA VAL A 78 4.58 5.51 -11.38
C VAL A 78 3.59 4.66 -12.17
N VAL A 79 4.01 4.08 -13.30
CA VAL A 79 3.15 3.19 -14.09
C VAL A 79 2.77 1.95 -13.29
N ALA A 80 3.70 1.35 -12.54
CA ALA A 80 3.40 0.22 -11.66
C ALA A 80 2.36 0.58 -10.59
N SER A 81 2.45 1.77 -10.00
CA SER A 81 1.52 2.28 -9.01
C SER A 81 0.11 2.46 -9.59
N ALA A 82 0.01 2.98 -10.81
CA ALA A 82 -1.24 3.13 -11.54
C ALA A 82 -1.84 1.77 -11.91
N SER A 83 -1.04 0.82 -12.40
CA SER A 83 -1.49 -0.54 -12.70
C SER A 83 -2.02 -1.24 -11.45
N TRP A 84 -1.33 -1.09 -10.30
CA TRP A 84 -1.78 -1.65 -9.04
C TRP A 84 -3.09 -1.01 -8.56
N ALA A 85 -3.23 0.31 -8.67
CA ALA A 85 -4.47 0.98 -8.30
C ALA A 85 -5.64 0.55 -9.20
N ALA A 86 -5.42 0.43 -10.50
CA ALA A 86 -6.41 -0.09 -11.44
C ALA A 86 -6.83 -1.52 -11.08
N TYR A 87 -5.88 -2.39 -10.74
CA TYR A 87 -6.15 -3.74 -10.22
C TYR A 87 -7.05 -3.69 -8.98
N ALA A 88 -6.71 -2.88 -7.98
CA ALA A 88 -7.47 -2.78 -6.74
C ALA A 88 -8.90 -2.26 -6.97
N LEU A 89 -9.08 -1.29 -7.88
CA LEU A 89 -10.39 -0.76 -8.27
C LEU A 89 -11.22 -1.83 -9.01
N ALA A 90 -10.62 -2.52 -9.98
CA ALA A 90 -11.28 -3.61 -10.70
C ALA A 90 -11.66 -4.76 -9.76
N GLN A 91 -10.78 -5.12 -8.83
CA GLN A 91 -11.05 -6.12 -7.80
C GLN A 91 -12.26 -5.73 -6.95
N LYS A 92 -12.36 -4.46 -6.55
CA LYS A 92 -13.52 -3.96 -5.81
C LYS A 92 -14.82 -4.03 -6.60
N GLN A 93 -14.81 -3.77 -7.90
CA GLN A 93 -15.99 -3.98 -8.75
C GLN A 93 -16.37 -5.47 -8.82
N LEU A 94 -15.38 -6.34 -9.00
CA LEU A 94 -15.60 -7.77 -9.13
C LEU A 94 -16.14 -8.42 -7.85
N LEU A 95 -15.82 -7.85 -6.68
CA LEU A 95 -16.37 -8.24 -5.36
C LEU A 95 -17.88 -8.02 -5.25
N GLN A 96 -18.52 -7.25 -6.15
CA GLN A 96 -19.98 -7.15 -6.22
C GLN A 96 -20.65 -8.41 -6.78
N HIS A 97 -19.90 -9.25 -7.48
CA HIS A 97 -20.41 -10.43 -8.17
C HIS A 97 -19.79 -11.74 -7.67
N LEU A 98 -18.55 -11.69 -7.17
CA LEU A 98 -17.79 -12.87 -6.74
C LEU A 98 -17.32 -12.72 -5.29
N LYS A 99 -17.17 -13.85 -4.60
CA LYS A 99 -16.58 -13.85 -3.26
C LYS A 99 -15.07 -13.56 -3.33
N SER A 100 -14.54 -12.92 -2.30
CA SER A 100 -13.11 -12.62 -2.13
C SER A 100 -12.21 -13.82 -2.46
N ASN A 101 -12.51 -14.99 -1.89
CA ASN A 101 -11.75 -16.23 -2.13
C ASN A 101 -11.76 -16.69 -3.59
N GLN A 102 -12.86 -16.49 -4.32
CA GLN A 102 -12.96 -16.89 -5.73
C GLN A 102 -12.10 -15.99 -6.61
N ILE A 103 -12.11 -14.68 -6.34
CA ILE A 103 -11.30 -13.70 -7.07
C ILE A 103 -9.82 -13.96 -6.84
N MET A 104 -9.41 -14.18 -5.58
CA MET A 104 -8.01 -14.50 -5.25
C MET A 104 -7.57 -15.81 -5.90
N PHE A 105 -8.38 -16.88 -5.84
CA PHE A 105 -8.07 -18.15 -6.50
C PHE A 105 -7.88 -17.97 -8.01
N LEU A 106 -8.79 -17.27 -8.68
CA LEU A 106 -8.68 -17.00 -10.12
C LEU A 106 -7.41 -16.21 -10.45
N LEU A 107 -7.09 -15.18 -9.67
CA LEU A 107 -5.89 -14.38 -9.85
C LEU A 107 -4.62 -15.19 -9.65
N TYR A 108 -4.57 -16.07 -8.65
CA TYR A 108 -3.41 -16.93 -8.42
C TYR A 108 -3.23 -17.95 -9.54
N CYS A 109 -4.30 -18.60 -9.99
CA CYS A 109 -4.25 -19.53 -11.12
C CYS A 109 -3.85 -18.82 -12.42
N ALA A 110 -4.46 -17.66 -12.71
CA ALA A 110 -4.12 -16.87 -13.89
C ALA A 110 -2.66 -16.39 -13.86
N SER A 111 -2.18 -15.91 -12.70
CA SER A 111 -0.79 -15.50 -12.53
C SER A 111 0.17 -16.68 -12.67
N MET A 112 -0.17 -17.83 -12.07
CA MET A 112 0.62 -19.06 -12.21
C MET A 112 0.77 -19.44 -13.69
N LEU A 113 -0.33 -19.48 -14.45
CA LEU A 113 -0.30 -19.81 -15.88
C LEU A 113 0.46 -18.77 -16.70
N LEU A 114 0.25 -17.49 -16.41
CA LEU A 114 0.89 -16.39 -17.13
C LEU A 114 2.41 -16.39 -16.93
N PHE A 115 2.88 -16.67 -15.71
CA PHE A 115 4.31 -16.69 -15.39
C PHE A 115 4.96 -18.07 -15.58
N TRP A 116 4.18 -19.14 -15.74
CA TRP A 116 4.69 -20.50 -15.96
C TRP A 116 5.78 -20.63 -17.02
N PRO A 117 5.65 -20.06 -18.25
CA PRO A 117 6.68 -20.24 -19.28
C PRO A 117 8.03 -19.57 -18.96
N TRP A 118 8.06 -18.61 -18.02
CA TRP A 118 9.29 -17.98 -17.55
C TRP A 118 9.74 -18.50 -16.19
N ALA A 119 8.96 -19.38 -15.54
CA ALA A 119 9.31 -19.94 -14.25
C ALA A 119 10.48 -20.91 -14.37
N ARG A 120 11.39 -20.88 -13.37
CA ARG A 120 12.51 -21.82 -13.25
C ARG A 120 12.39 -22.58 -11.92
N PRO A 121 11.58 -23.65 -11.84
CA PRO A 121 11.37 -24.39 -10.61
C PRO A 121 12.66 -24.98 -10.02
N SER A 122 13.64 -25.30 -10.88
CA SER A 122 14.93 -25.85 -10.46
C SER A 122 15.73 -24.90 -9.56
N ALA A 123 15.51 -23.59 -9.66
CA ALA A 123 16.20 -22.59 -8.84
C ALA A 123 15.94 -22.76 -7.33
N ILE A 124 14.86 -23.46 -6.95
CA ILE A 124 14.56 -23.74 -5.53
C ILE A 124 15.65 -24.61 -4.90
N PHE A 125 16.26 -25.52 -5.68
CA PHE A 125 17.31 -26.41 -5.18
C PHE A 125 18.68 -25.72 -5.03
N GLU A 126 18.82 -24.50 -5.56
CA GLU A 126 20.02 -23.68 -5.42
C GLU A 126 20.00 -22.82 -4.15
N LEU A 127 18.84 -22.72 -3.46
CA LEU A 127 18.65 -21.90 -2.28
C LEU A 127 19.18 -22.60 -1.03
N ASN A 128 19.91 -21.85 -0.19
CA ASN A 128 20.24 -22.31 1.16
C ASN A 128 19.00 -22.29 2.08
N SER A 129 19.08 -22.92 3.25
CA SER A 129 17.94 -23.05 4.18
C SER A 129 17.37 -21.71 4.63
N PHE A 130 18.20 -20.68 4.75
CA PHE A 130 17.76 -19.33 5.12
C PHE A 130 16.94 -18.67 4.01
N ALA A 131 17.44 -18.70 2.77
CA ALA A 131 16.76 -18.14 1.61
C ALA A 131 15.45 -18.88 1.31
N LEU A 132 15.43 -20.20 1.52
CA LEU A 132 14.21 -21.00 1.41
C LEU A 132 13.19 -20.60 2.49
N GLY A 133 13.62 -20.33 3.72
CA GLY A 133 12.78 -19.78 4.77
C GLY A 133 12.17 -18.41 4.40
N LEU A 134 12.97 -17.51 3.82
CA LEU A 134 12.51 -16.21 3.33
C LEU A 134 11.51 -16.34 2.17
N LEU A 135 11.75 -17.28 1.25
CA LEU A 135 10.84 -17.58 0.15
C LEU A 135 9.48 -18.06 0.67
N LEU A 136 9.46 -19.02 1.60
CA LEU A 136 8.25 -19.51 2.22
C LEU A 136 7.50 -18.39 2.96
N LEU A 137 8.23 -17.58 3.73
CA LEU A 137 7.66 -16.43 4.42
C LEU A 137 7.01 -15.45 3.42
N ALA A 138 7.70 -15.13 2.32
CA ALA A 138 7.17 -14.25 1.28
C ALA A 138 5.89 -14.82 0.66
N CYS A 139 5.86 -16.12 0.32
CA CYS A 139 4.68 -16.77 -0.23
C CYS A 139 3.48 -16.71 0.74
N VAL A 140 3.68 -17.08 2.01
CA VAL A 140 2.62 -17.07 3.02
C VAL A 140 2.13 -15.64 3.28
N ASN A 141 3.06 -14.69 3.43
CA ASN A 141 2.74 -13.29 3.63
C ASN A 141 1.92 -12.73 2.46
N THR A 142 2.29 -13.02 1.21
CA THR A 142 1.53 -12.59 0.04
C THR A 142 0.12 -13.18 0.05
N LEU A 143 -0.05 -14.47 0.36
CA LEU A 143 -1.36 -15.11 0.41
C LEU A 143 -2.27 -14.44 1.46
N VAL A 144 -1.75 -14.28 2.67
CA VAL A 144 -2.50 -13.70 3.80
C VAL A 144 -2.80 -12.23 3.56
N ALA A 145 -1.81 -11.45 3.11
CA ALA A 145 -1.97 -10.01 2.89
C ALA A 145 -2.99 -9.71 1.79
N TYR A 146 -2.91 -10.41 0.65
CA TYR A 146 -3.85 -10.19 -0.46
C TYR A 146 -5.26 -10.71 -0.13
N GLY A 147 -5.39 -11.81 0.60
CA GLY A 147 -6.68 -12.28 1.11
C GLY A 147 -7.33 -11.26 2.05
N ALA A 148 -6.56 -10.74 3.02
CA ALA A 148 -7.03 -9.71 3.94
C ALA A 148 -7.37 -8.40 3.21
N PHE A 149 -6.56 -8.00 2.22
CA PHE A 149 -6.81 -6.82 1.39
C PHE A 149 -8.11 -6.97 0.59
N ALA A 150 -8.33 -8.14 -0.03
CA ALA A 150 -9.55 -8.44 -0.76
C ALA A 150 -10.79 -8.38 0.13
N GLU A 151 -10.71 -8.97 1.32
CA GLU A 151 -11.80 -8.93 2.29
C GLU A 151 -12.04 -7.50 2.80
N ALA A 152 -10.98 -6.74 3.05
CA ALA A 152 -11.09 -5.33 3.43
C ALA A 152 -11.78 -4.49 2.34
N LEU A 153 -11.48 -4.72 1.06
CA LEU A 153 -12.16 -4.04 -0.05
C LEU A 153 -13.64 -4.44 -0.18
N ASN A 154 -13.98 -5.66 0.23
CA ASN A 154 -15.35 -6.16 0.21
C ASN A 154 -16.22 -5.45 1.27
N HIS A 155 -15.66 -5.22 2.46
CA HIS A 155 -16.40 -4.62 3.58
C HIS A 155 -16.23 -3.10 3.68
N TRP A 156 -15.13 -2.54 3.19
CA TRP A 156 -14.78 -1.13 3.37
C TRP A 156 -14.72 -0.33 2.07
N GLN A 157 -14.83 0.99 2.24
CA GLN A 157 -14.60 1.96 1.17
C GLN A 157 -13.13 1.91 0.71
N ALA A 158 -12.89 2.09 -0.60
CA ALA A 158 -11.56 1.98 -1.20
C ALA A 158 -10.64 3.06 -0.61
N SER A 159 -11.21 4.24 -0.36
CA SER A 159 -10.58 5.32 0.37
C SER A 159 -10.09 4.96 1.77
N ARG A 160 -10.85 4.17 2.55
CA ARG A 160 -10.45 3.76 3.90
C ARG A 160 -9.34 2.71 3.86
N VAL A 161 -9.46 1.75 2.96
CA VAL A 161 -8.42 0.74 2.73
C VAL A 161 -7.12 1.43 2.30
N SER A 162 -7.21 2.37 1.37
CA SER A 162 -6.07 3.19 0.93
C SER A 162 -5.39 3.95 2.08
N ALA A 163 -6.17 4.60 2.95
CA ALA A 163 -5.61 5.34 4.10
C ALA A 163 -4.79 4.42 5.02
N ILE A 164 -5.23 3.18 5.22
CA ILE A 164 -4.50 2.20 6.03
C ILE A 164 -3.25 1.70 5.31
N LEU A 165 -3.36 1.43 4.00
CA LEU A 165 -2.22 1.01 3.19
C LEU A 165 -1.10 2.05 3.17
N ALA A 166 -1.44 3.34 3.24
CA ALA A 166 -0.46 4.41 3.30
C ALA A 166 0.45 4.37 4.55
N ILE A 167 0.03 3.68 5.62
CA ILE A 167 0.82 3.48 6.85
C ILE A 167 1.90 2.40 6.65
N THR A 168 1.66 1.42 5.78
CA THR A 168 2.53 0.25 5.56
C THR A 168 4.02 0.59 5.45
N PRO A 169 4.47 1.51 4.56
CA PRO A 169 5.91 1.79 4.43
C PRO A 169 6.53 2.38 5.69
N LEU A 170 5.75 3.07 6.54
CA LEU A 170 6.25 3.62 7.80
C LEU A 170 6.54 2.51 8.80
N LEU A 171 5.66 1.51 8.87
CA LEU A 171 5.89 0.33 9.70
C LEU A 171 7.11 -0.44 9.19
N THR A 172 7.21 -0.65 7.88
CA THR A 172 8.37 -1.31 7.27
C THR A 172 9.67 -0.60 7.64
N LEU A 173 9.74 0.73 7.48
CA LEU A 173 10.97 1.48 7.79
C LEU A 173 11.26 1.58 9.28
N SER A 174 10.22 1.63 10.11
CA SER A 174 10.38 1.54 11.57
C SER A 174 10.98 0.20 11.97
N PHE A 175 10.53 -0.91 11.36
CA PHE A 175 11.12 -2.23 11.61
C PHE A 175 12.55 -2.34 11.09
N VAL A 176 12.85 -1.77 9.91
CA VAL A 176 14.22 -1.69 9.37
C VAL A 176 15.14 -0.97 10.34
N GLU A 177 14.71 0.16 10.91
CA GLU A 177 15.49 0.94 11.87
C GLU A 177 15.68 0.21 13.21
N ILE A 178 14.67 -0.49 13.70
CA ILE A 178 14.80 -1.32 14.91
C ILE A 178 15.76 -2.49 14.67
N TYR A 179 15.67 -3.10 13.49
CA TYR A 179 16.51 -4.23 13.10
C TYR A 179 17.98 -3.80 12.92
N SER A 180 18.23 -2.69 12.22
CA SER A 180 19.59 -2.17 11.98
C SER A 180 20.32 -1.83 13.28
N ARG A 181 19.62 -1.31 14.29
CA ARG A 181 20.20 -1.06 15.62
C ARG A 181 20.56 -2.34 16.39
N SER A 182 19.80 -3.41 16.15
CA SER A 182 20.01 -4.70 16.82
C SER A 182 21.10 -5.53 16.14
N PHE A 183 21.25 -5.40 14.81
CA PHE A 183 22.23 -6.12 14.00
C PHE A 183 22.96 -5.17 13.02
N PRO A 184 23.78 -4.24 13.53
CA PRO A 184 24.42 -3.21 12.72
C PRO A 184 25.38 -3.76 11.65
N ASP A 185 25.95 -4.94 11.88
CA ASP A 185 26.86 -5.61 10.94
C ASP A 185 26.15 -6.20 9.70
N GLN A 186 24.82 -6.36 9.76
CA GLN A 186 24.03 -6.98 8.69
C GLN A 186 23.24 -5.96 7.86
N LEU A 187 22.91 -4.81 8.44
CA LEU A 187 22.13 -3.78 7.76
C LEU A 187 22.55 -2.38 8.25
N ALA A 188 23.07 -1.55 7.34
CA ALA A 188 23.32 -0.15 7.63
C ALA A 188 21.99 0.56 7.89
N GLY A 189 21.84 1.17 9.07
CA GLY A 189 20.62 1.91 9.42
C GLY A 189 20.41 3.12 8.50
N GLU A 190 19.16 3.36 8.11
CA GLU A 190 18.79 4.62 7.47
C GLU A 190 18.63 5.66 8.58
N ASN A 191 19.47 6.70 8.56
CA ASN A 191 19.41 7.77 9.55
C ASN A 191 18.14 8.62 9.34
N LEU A 192 17.04 8.20 9.98
CA LEU A 192 15.77 8.89 9.97
C LEU A 192 15.90 10.20 10.77
N GLY A 193 16.13 11.31 10.07
CA GLY A 193 16.17 12.63 10.69
C GLY A 193 14.84 12.99 11.37
N ALA A 194 14.87 14.01 12.25
CA ALA A 194 13.69 14.45 13.00
C ALA A 194 12.47 14.81 12.11
N LEU A 195 12.73 15.28 10.88
CA LEU A 195 11.71 15.54 9.87
C LEU A 195 10.98 14.27 9.43
N ALA A 196 11.72 13.16 9.24
CA ALA A 196 11.13 11.89 8.85
C ALA A 196 10.23 11.35 9.96
N LEU A 197 10.70 11.40 11.22
CA LEU A 197 9.90 11.00 12.37
C LEU A 197 8.60 11.81 12.50
N THR A 198 8.68 13.12 12.32
CA THR A 198 7.50 14.00 12.33
C THR A 198 6.52 13.63 11.20
N GLY A 199 7.05 13.36 10.00
CA GLY A 199 6.27 12.88 8.87
C GLY A 199 5.54 11.56 9.19
N ALA A 200 6.21 10.60 9.83
CA ALA A 200 5.60 9.33 10.21
C ALA A 200 4.40 9.51 11.15
N VAL A 201 4.54 10.35 12.19
CA VAL A 201 3.45 10.65 13.13
C VAL A 201 2.26 11.30 12.41
N LEU A 202 2.53 12.24 11.50
CA LEU A 202 1.47 12.89 10.71
C LEU A 202 0.74 11.91 9.81
N VAL A 203 1.43 11.01 9.12
CA VAL A 203 0.77 9.98 8.30
C VAL A 203 -0.11 9.07 9.14
N VAL A 204 0.38 8.60 10.29
CA VAL A 204 -0.41 7.75 11.20
C VAL A 204 -1.66 8.50 11.65
N GLY A 205 -1.52 9.74 12.12
CA GLY A 205 -2.65 10.58 12.54
C GLY A 205 -3.64 10.86 11.41
N GLY A 206 -3.15 11.25 10.22
CA GLY A 206 -3.96 11.51 9.03
C GLY A 206 -4.71 10.27 8.56
N SER A 207 -4.07 9.10 8.61
CA SER A 207 -4.67 7.81 8.25
C SER A 207 -5.78 7.42 9.22
N ILE A 208 -5.55 7.58 10.53
CA ILE A 208 -6.57 7.36 11.56
C ILE A 208 -7.78 8.27 11.35
N VAL A 209 -7.57 9.57 11.14
CA VAL A 209 -8.66 10.54 10.89
C VAL A 209 -9.44 10.19 9.62
N THR A 210 -8.74 9.81 8.55
CA THR A 210 -9.36 9.46 7.26
C THR A 210 -10.18 8.16 7.37
N ALA A 211 -9.64 7.15 8.04
CA ALA A 211 -10.29 5.85 8.23
C ALA A 211 -11.51 5.94 9.18
N MET A 212 -11.43 6.73 10.26
CA MET A 212 -12.51 6.89 11.23
C MET A 212 -13.67 7.77 10.73
N GLY A 213 -13.42 8.71 9.82
CA GLY A 213 -14.42 9.67 9.36
C GLY A 213 -15.69 9.06 8.75
N GLY A 214 -15.62 7.79 8.33
CA GLY A 214 -16.77 7.05 7.82
C GLY A 214 -17.48 6.12 8.82
N ARG A 215 -16.95 5.93 10.04
CA ARG A 215 -17.59 5.10 11.09
C ARG A 215 -18.80 5.79 11.71
N GLN A 216 -18.82 7.13 11.74
CA GLN A 216 -19.96 7.92 12.24
C GLN A 216 -21.23 7.81 11.37
N ASP A 217 -21.12 7.32 10.14
CA ASP A 217 -22.27 7.20 9.24
C ASP A 217 -23.19 6.03 9.61
N ASN A 218 -22.63 4.87 9.99
CA ASN A 218 -23.44 3.71 10.38
C ASN A 218 -24.12 3.94 11.73
N THR A 219 -23.43 4.54 12.70
CA THR A 219 -24.01 4.80 14.03
C THR A 219 -25.15 5.81 13.95
N LYS A 220 -25.00 6.93 13.24
CA LYS A 220 -26.08 7.92 13.09
C LYS A 220 -27.26 7.43 12.25
N LYS A 221 -27.03 6.54 11.26
CA LYS A 221 -28.12 5.92 10.49
C LYS A 221 -28.92 4.94 11.34
N MET A 222 -28.25 4.14 12.19
CA MET A 222 -28.90 3.23 13.13
C MET A 222 -29.69 4.00 14.20
N GLU A 223 -29.13 5.07 14.76
CA GLU A 223 -29.81 5.93 15.74
C GLU A 223 -31.08 6.56 15.16
N ARG A 224 -31.02 7.11 13.94
CA ARG A 224 -32.19 7.70 13.25
C ARG A 224 -33.26 6.66 12.88
N GLN A 225 -32.86 5.45 12.51
CA GLN A 225 -33.81 4.35 12.24
C GLN A 225 -34.48 3.83 13.52
N GLN A 226 -33.80 3.89 14.65
CA GLN A 226 -34.40 3.60 15.97
C GLN A 226 -35.33 4.72 16.43
N THR A 227 -34.99 6.00 16.20
CA THR A 227 -35.89 7.12 16.58
C THR A 227 -37.19 7.12 15.76
N ASN A 228 -37.11 6.85 14.45
CA ASN A 228 -38.30 6.78 13.58
C ASN A 228 -39.18 5.52 13.80
N LYS A 229 -38.71 4.51 14.54
CA LYS A 229 -39.52 3.34 14.90
C LYS A 229 -40.31 3.52 16.20
N VAL A 230 -40.00 4.56 16.98
CA VAL A 230 -40.60 4.82 18.30
C VAL A 230 -41.58 6.01 18.25
N SER A 231 -41.60 6.77 17.15
CA SER A 231 -42.59 7.80 16.82
C SER A 231 -43.71 7.26 15.94
#